data_AF-A0A433STG1-F1
#
_entry.id   AF-A0A433STG1-F1
#
_cell.length_a   1.000
_cell.length_b   1.000
_cell.length_c   1.000
_cell.angle_alpha   90.00
_cell.angle_beta   90.00
_cell.angle_gamma   90.00
#
_symmetry.space_group_name_H-M   'P 1'
#
loop_
_entity.id
_entity.type
_entity.pdbx_description
1 polymer ?
#
loop_
_entity_poly.entity_id
_entity_poly.type
_entity_poly.pdbx_seq_one_letter_code
_entity_poly.pdbx_strand_id
1 'polypeptide(L)'
;ERLYEESPSSSCIGNRTLVLETFWANRKFCNKLYKYSVNETTPDSERCRILKEKRNCDRNFVVSLCGDLYGWIIDRFYLSQSEEYNPECVSDLEKDQTPIPPKPAS
;
A
#
# COMPACT_ATOMS: atom_id res chain seq x y z
N GLU A 1 -11.16 0.05 19.75
CA GLU A 1 -11.89 -1.22 19.56
C GLU A 1 -12.30 -1.46 18.10
N ARG A 2 -13.00 -0.55 17.40
CA ARG A 2 -13.49 -0.81 16.02
C ARG A 2 -12.46 -1.15 14.94
N LEU A 3 -11.23 -0.61 15.00
CA LEU A 3 -10.13 -0.96 14.08
C LEU A 3 -9.72 -2.44 14.16
N TYR A 4 -10.10 -3.14 15.24
CA TYR A 4 -9.76 -4.54 15.48
C TYR A 4 -10.86 -5.52 15.04
N GLU A 5 -12.08 -5.05 14.77
CA GLU A 5 -13.22 -5.91 14.38
C GLU A 5 -13.25 -6.19 12.87
N GLU A 6 -12.65 -5.31 12.06
CA GLU A 6 -12.59 -5.44 10.58
C GLU A 6 -11.32 -6.14 10.08
N SER A 7 -10.32 -6.40 10.94
CA SER A 7 -9.16 -7.24 10.58
C SER A 7 -9.52 -8.71 10.82
N PRO A 8 -9.76 -9.52 9.77
CA PRO A 8 -10.21 -10.91 9.94
C PRO A 8 -9.11 -11.82 10.50
N SER A 9 -7.91 -11.30 10.65
CA SER A 9 -6.68 -12.07 10.74
C SER A 9 -6.01 -11.81 12.09
N SER A 10 -6.15 -12.80 12.97
CA SER A 10 -5.38 -12.92 14.22
C SER A 10 -3.86 -12.82 14.00
N SER A 11 -3.38 -12.92 12.75
CA SER A 11 -1.99 -12.71 12.35
C SER A 11 -1.53 -11.25 12.41
N CYS A 12 -2.38 -10.24 12.16
CA CYS A 12 -1.95 -8.82 12.26
C CYS A 12 -1.81 -8.36 13.72
N ILE A 13 -2.70 -8.86 14.58
CA ILE A 13 -2.77 -8.52 16.01
C ILE A 13 -1.87 -9.45 16.84
N GLY A 14 -1.35 -10.53 16.22
CA GLY A 14 -0.43 -11.50 16.82
C GLY A 14 0.95 -10.91 17.16
N ASN A 15 2.02 -11.69 16.97
CA ASN A 15 3.38 -11.24 17.29
C ASN A 15 3.75 -9.98 16.48
N ARG A 16 3.55 -8.81 17.10
CA ARG A 16 3.74 -7.49 16.50
C ARG A 16 5.14 -7.32 15.91
N THR A 17 6.15 -7.90 16.54
CA THR A 17 7.54 -7.85 16.04
C THR A 17 7.65 -8.58 14.70
N LEU A 18 7.08 -9.78 14.60
CA LEU A 18 7.10 -10.57 13.35
C LEU A 18 6.35 -9.86 12.21
N VAL A 19 5.18 -9.28 12.50
CA VAL A 19 4.39 -8.51 11.52
C VAL A 19 5.18 -7.30 11.03
N LEU A 20 5.84 -6.58 11.95
CA LEU A 20 6.64 -5.41 11.60
C LEU A 20 7.89 -5.80 10.79
N GLU A 21 8.60 -6.85 11.17
CA GLU A 21 9.78 -7.36 10.46
C GLU A 21 9.43 -7.81 9.03
N THR A 22 8.35 -8.58 8.89
CA THR A 22 7.89 -9.06 7.57
C THR A 22 7.36 -7.92 6.71
N PHE A 23 6.67 -6.93 7.28
CA PHE A 23 6.30 -5.69 6.58
C PHE A 23 7.53 -4.92 6.08
N TRP A 24 8.56 -4.73 6.91
CA TRP A 24 9.78 -4.04 6.47
C TRP A 24 10.54 -4.82 5.40
N ALA A 25 10.58 -6.16 5.50
CA ALA A 25 11.17 -7.01 4.48
C ALA A 25 10.41 -6.89 3.14
N ASN A 26 9.07 -6.95 3.17
CA ASN A 26 8.22 -6.75 2.00
C ASN A 26 8.41 -5.36 1.40
N ARG A 27 8.35 -4.31 2.22
CA ARG A 27 8.55 -2.94 1.77
C ARG A 27 9.92 -2.73 1.16
N LYS A 28 10.97 -3.37 1.69
CA LYS A 28 12.31 -3.35 1.08
C LYS A 28 12.33 -4.04 -0.28
N PHE A 29 11.62 -5.16 -0.43
CA PHE A 29 11.46 -5.85 -1.72
C PHE A 29 10.68 -4.98 -2.72
N CYS A 30 9.51 -4.47 -2.36
CA CYS A 30 8.70 -3.59 -3.21
C CYS A 30 9.46 -2.29 -3.57
N ASN A 31 10.22 -1.71 -2.64
CA ASN A 31 11.06 -0.54 -2.91
C ASN A 31 12.20 -0.82 -3.90
N LYS A 32 12.77 -2.03 -3.92
CA LYS A 32 13.80 -2.38 -4.91
C LYS A 32 13.24 -2.31 -6.32
N LEU A 33 11.99 -2.73 -6.52
CA LEU A 33 11.32 -2.61 -7.82
C LEU A 33 11.27 -1.15 -8.29
N TYR A 34 11.01 -0.20 -7.40
CA TYR A 34 10.98 1.22 -7.76
C TYR A 34 12.37 1.83 -7.98
N LYS A 35 13.30 1.58 -7.05
CA LYS A 35 14.64 2.19 -7.07
C LYS A 35 15.46 1.82 -8.30
N TYR A 36 15.25 0.63 -8.87
CA TYR A 36 16.00 0.17 -10.03
C TYR A 36 15.28 0.41 -11.37
N SER A 37 14.02 0.88 -11.34
CA SER A 37 13.21 1.02 -12.55
C SER A 37 12.89 2.46 -12.93
N VAL A 38 13.13 3.44 -12.04
CA VAL A 38 12.88 4.86 -12.32
C VAL A 38 14.19 5.66 -12.28
N ASN A 39 14.40 6.49 -13.30
CA ASN A 39 15.46 7.49 -13.40
C ASN A 39 14.91 8.80 -13.98
N GLU A 40 15.78 9.79 -14.20
CA GLU A 40 15.39 11.12 -14.71
C GLU A 40 14.78 11.09 -16.12
N THR A 41 15.07 10.06 -16.92
CA THR A 41 14.55 9.92 -18.30
C THR A 41 13.32 9.05 -18.40
N THR A 42 12.86 8.48 -17.29
CA THR A 42 11.67 7.61 -17.25
C THR A 42 10.42 8.46 -17.51
N PRO A 43 9.62 8.15 -18.54
CA PRO A 43 8.39 8.87 -18.82
C PRO A 43 7.40 8.82 -17.66
N ASP A 44 6.60 9.86 -17.49
CA ASP A 44 5.62 9.98 -16.41
C ASP A 44 4.66 8.78 -16.35
N SER A 45 4.17 8.32 -17.50
CA SER A 45 3.28 7.14 -17.57
C SER A 45 3.93 5.87 -17.00
N GLU A 46 5.22 5.68 -17.28
CA GLU A 46 5.98 4.52 -16.79
C GLU A 46 6.29 4.68 -15.29
N ARG A 47 6.63 5.88 -14.84
CA ARG A 47 6.81 6.20 -13.43
C ARG A 47 5.54 5.91 -12.63
N CYS A 48 4.38 6.36 -13.11
CA CYS A 48 3.10 6.12 -12.46
C CYS A 48 2.72 4.64 -12.43
N ARG A 49 3.00 3.90 -13.51
CA ARG A 49 2.84 2.44 -13.53
C ARG A 49 3.68 1.76 -12.45
N ILE A 50 4.97 2.08 -12.35
CA ILE A 50 5.89 1.49 -11.36
C ILE A 50 5.48 1.88 -9.94
N LEU A 51 5.05 3.12 -9.72
CA LEU A 51 4.56 3.58 -8.42
C LEU A 51 3.30 2.82 -7.98
N LYS A 52 2.38 2.59 -8.92
CA LYS A 52 1.17 1.79 -8.71
C LYS A 52 1.49 0.33 -8.40
N GLU A 53 2.44 -0.27 -9.11
CA GLU A 53 2.90 -1.64 -8.84
C GLU A 53 3.54 -1.78 -7.45
N LYS A 54 4.36 -0.81 -7.07
CA LYS A 54 4.95 -0.73 -5.74
C LYS A 54 3.89 -0.63 -4.65
N ARG A 55 2.91 0.27 -4.79
CA ARG A 55 1.77 0.38 -3.88
C ARG A 55 1.02 -0.94 -3.78
N ASN A 56 0.71 -1.57 -4.92
CA ASN A 56 -0.01 -2.85 -4.95
C ASN A 56 0.76 -3.97 -4.27
N CYS A 57 2.09 -4.00 -4.41
CA CYS A 57 2.98 -4.93 -3.70
C CYS A 57 2.89 -4.78 -2.17
N ASP A 58 2.95 -3.55 -1.66
CA ASP A 58 2.77 -3.28 -0.23
C ASP A 58 1.33 -3.58 0.23
N ARG A 59 0.34 -3.13 -0.54
CA ARG A 59 -1.08 -3.30 -0.23
C ARG A 59 -1.47 -4.77 -0.15
N ASN A 60 -1.12 -5.58 -1.15
CA ASN A 60 -1.52 -6.98 -1.19
C ASN A 60 -0.94 -7.77 -0.01
N PHE A 61 0.31 -7.47 0.36
CA PHE A 61 0.93 -8.04 1.56
C PHE A 61 0.15 -7.64 2.82
N VAL A 62 -0.13 -6.35 2.99
CA VAL A 62 -0.86 -5.84 4.15
C VAL A 62 -2.29 -6.37 4.22
N VAL A 63 -3.03 -6.40 3.11
CA VAL A 63 -4.39 -6.97 3.04
C VAL A 63 -4.39 -8.44 3.42
N SER A 64 -3.42 -9.23 2.92
CA SER A 64 -3.31 -10.65 3.28
C SER A 64 -3.08 -10.90 4.77
N LEU A 65 -2.49 -9.92 5.46
CA LEU A 65 -2.15 -10.01 6.87
C LEU A 65 -3.13 -9.32 7.80
N CYS A 66 -3.75 -8.23 7.37
CA CYS A 66 -4.44 -7.25 8.22
C CYS A 66 -5.80 -6.82 7.67
N GLY A 67 -6.19 -7.27 6.48
CA GLY A 67 -7.48 -6.94 5.86
C GLY A 67 -7.55 -5.58 5.19
N ASP A 68 -8.72 -5.29 4.63
CA ASP A 68 -8.94 -4.20 3.67
C ASP A 68 -8.78 -2.81 4.28
N LEU A 69 -9.11 -2.62 5.57
CA LEU A 69 -8.90 -1.34 6.25
C LEU A 69 -7.43 -0.91 6.21
N TYR A 70 -6.51 -1.85 6.46
CA TYR A 70 -5.08 -1.55 6.38
C TYR A 70 -4.59 -1.44 4.94
N GLY A 71 -5.19 -2.17 3.99
CA GLY A 71 -4.98 -1.96 2.56
C GLY A 71 -5.33 -0.54 2.11
N TRP A 72 -6.48 -0.03 2.57
CA TRP A 72 -6.92 1.34 2.33
C TRP A 72 -5.95 2.37 2.93
N ILE A 73 -5.45 2.14 4.16
CA ILE A 73 -4.42 3.01 4.77
C ILE A 73 -3.16 3.08 3.90
N ILE A 74 -2.72 1.96 3.34
CA ILE A 74 -1.59 1.93 2.39
C ILE A 74 -1.89 2.77 1.15
N ASP A 75 -3.09 2.63 0.56
CA ASP A 75 -3.48 3.44 -0.60
C ASP A 75 -3.44 4.94 -0.29
N ARG A 76 -3.95 5.37 0.89
CA ARG A 76 -3.91 6.77 1.33
C ARG A 76 -2.49 7.29 1.55
N PHE A 77 -1.61 6.46 2.12
CA PHE A 77 -0.21 6.82 2.33
C PHE A 77 0.49 7.09 0.99
N TYR A 78 0.31 6.20 0.01
CA TYR A 78 0.90 6.37 -1.32
C TYR A 78 0.33 7.58 -2.05
N LEU A 79 -0.97 7.85 -1.92
CA LEU A 79 -1.57 9.05 -2.48
C LEU A 79 -0.92 10.32 -1.92
N SER A 80 -0.83 10.43 -0.59
CA SER A 80 -0.24 11.59 0.08
C SER A 80 1.24 11.78 -0.29
N GLN A 81 2.03 10.71 -0.41
CA GLN A 81 3.41 10.84 -0.90
C GLN A 81 3.48 11.29 -2.37
N SER A 82 2.51 10.88 -3.18
CA SER A 82 2.49 11.24 -4.60
C SER A 82 2.10 12.70 -4.81
N GLU A 83 1.23 13.25 -3.98
CA GLU A 83 0.89 14.69 -4.01
C GLU A 83 2.14 15.59 -3.90
N GLU A 84 3.16 15.16 -3.16
CA GLU A 84 4.42 15.90 -2.99
C GLU A 84 5.48 15.55 -4.06
N TYR A 85 5.68 14.27 -4.33
CA TYR A 85 6.84 13.80 -5.10
C TYR A 85 6.54 13.33 -6.53
N ASN A 86 5.29 12.96 -6.82
CA ASN A 86 4.87 12.43 -8.13
C ASN A 86 3.43 12.91 -8.46
N PRO A 87 3.17 14.25 -8.49
CA PRO A 87 1.83 14.79 -8.64
C PRO A 87 1.14 14.32 -9.93
N GLU A 88 1.91 14.00 -10.97
CA GLU A 88 1.46 13.42 -12.22
C GLU A 88 0.73 12.08 -12.05
N CYS A 89 1.01 11.34 -10.96
CA CYS A 89 0.46 10.01 -10.72
C CYS A 89 -0.78 9.98 -9.82
N VAL A 90 -1.14 11.10 -9.20
CA VAL A 90 -2.24 11.18 -8.21
C VAL A 90 -3.55 10.65 -8.80
N SER A 91 -3.94 11.14 -9.98
CA SER A 91 -5.22 10.76 -10.62
C SER A 91 -5.31 9.27 -10.95
N ASP A 92 -4.18 8.62 -11.22
CA ASP A 92 -4.13 7.18 -11.51
C ASP A 92 -4.18 6.33 -10.23
N LEU A 93 -3.62 6.84 -9.14
CA LEU A 93 -3.68 6.20 -7.83
C LEU A 93 -5.08 6.30 -7.21
N GLU A 94 -5.78 7.43 -7.39
CA GLU A 94 -7.15 7.63 -6.89
C GLU A 94 -8.17 6.65 -7.48
N LYS A 95 -8.04 6.34 -8.78
CA LYS A 95 -8.96 5.43 -9.49
C LYS A 95 -8.88 3.98 -9.04
N ASP A 96 -7.80 3.58 -8.36
CA ASP A 96 -7.50 2.19 -8.01
C ASP A 96 -7.27 2.00 -6.51
N GLN A 97 -7.99 2.77 -5.69
CA GLN A 97 -7.99 2.61 -4.24
C GLN A 97 -8.86 1.43 -3.82
N THR A 98 -8.45 0.75 -2.76
CA THR A 98 -9.32 -0.13 -1.99
C THR A 98 -10.57 0.68 -1.62
N PRO A 99 -11.80 0.13 -1.77
CA PRO A 99 -13.01 0.82 -1.36
C PRO A 99 -12.91 1.34 0.07
N ILE A 100 -13.53 2.50 0.35
CA ILE A 100 -13.69 3.07 1.70
C ILE A 100 -14.05 1.94 2.67
N PRO A 101 -13.44 1.89 3.87
CA PRO A 101 -13.37 0.71 4.73
C PRO A 101 -14.69 -0.06 4.76
N PRO A 102 -14.61 -1.40 4.68
CA PRO A 102 -15.79 -2.25 4.52
C PRO A 102 -16.84 -1.83 5.54
N LYS A 103 -18.09 -1.72 5.08
CA LYS A 103 -19.22 -1.43 5.97
C LYS A 103 -19.11 -2.38 7.17
N PRO A 104 -19.32 -1.89 8.40
CA PRO A 104 -19.21 -2.70 9.60
C PRO A 104 -20.00 -4.00 9.41
N ALA A 105 -19.36 -5.13 9.73
CA ALA A 105 -20.07 -6.40 9.82
C ALA A 105 -21.26 -6.20 10.76
N SER A 106 -22.46 -6.38 10.22
CA SER A 106 -23.73 -6.19 10.91
C SER A 106 -23.95 -7.28 11.95
#